data_AF-A0A6H0TLL4-F1
#
_entry.id   AF-A0A6H0TLL4-F1
#
_cell.length_a   1.000
_cell.length_b   1.000
_cell.length_c   1.000
_cell.angle_alpha   90.00
_cell.angle_beta   90.00
_cell.angle_gamma   90.00
#
_symmetry.space_group_name_H-M   'P 1'
#
loop_
_entity.id
_entity.type
_entity.pdbx_description
1 polymer ?
#
loop_
_entity_poly.entity_id
_entity_poly.type
_entity_poly.pdbx_seq_one_letter_code
_entity_poly.pdbx_strand_id
1 'polypeptide(L)'
;MPQETASLLAKYYITAGITVEEYIVLNAYLNHSHIFRENHNLNEVADMTGKSIDEVKNILTTLVSKEVIQFDGNEKIDIILLRRYLSGIQWDSMSINEKIAESIENHSHFRYDPYYQHLGQVTMLPASNGGIAVTKGTNSIYGGWMWNKEDMQNLANEILQFAEQVEQEWIDDYNENRENKLEAERAQEENKYKERQIKKEQAAQPKSGFVVLIRLYPSGYYKFTYTTSIDLNSKINRLKEEHGDTVEIVHSVETYDTMKFYHQFAKKQFSNRLVEKALYELAEEDVQFFKDEKYPANAMDWLEGSKTIYENEAIL
;
A
#
# COMPACT_ATOMS: atom_id res chain seq x y z
N MET A 1 -3.50 23.64 0.88
CA MET A 1 -3.67 24.37 2.16
C MET A 1 -4.32 25.76 2.01
N PRO A 2 -3.67 26.88 1.62
CA PRO A 2 -4.36 28.18 1.56
C PRO A 2 -5.55 28.25 0.61
N GLN A 3 -5.45 27.61 -0.56
CA GLN A 3 -6.55 27.57 -1.54
C GLN A 3 -7.76 26.77 -1.05
N GLU A 4 -7.53 25.68 -0.30
CA GLU A 4 -8.62 24.94 0.36
C GLU A 4 -9.25 25.80 1.47
N THR A 5 -8.44 26.48 2.28
CA THR A 5 -8.92 27.40 3.32
C THR A 5 -9.73 28.55 2.70
N ALA A 6 -9.28 29.11 1.57
CA ALA A 6 -10.01 30.14 0.85
C ALA A 6 -11.35 29.62 0.30
N SER A 7 -11.36 28.38 -0.21
CA SER A 7 -12.59 27.73 -0.69
C SER A 7 -13.57 27.48 0.45
N LEU A 8 -13.10 27.04 1.62
CA LEU A 8 -13.92 26.89 2.82
C LEU A 8 -14.44 28.23 3.31
N LEU A 9 -13.58 29.25 3.35
CA LEU A 9 -13.95 30.59 3.76
C LEU A 9 -15.06 31.14 2.85
N ALA A 10 -14.91 31.04 1.53
CA ALA A 10 -15.92 31.49 0.58
C ALA A 10 -17.27 30.79 0.77
N LYS A 11 -17.27 29.51 1.15
CA LYS A 11 -18.51 28.74 1.42
C LYS A 11 -19.15 29.09 2.76
N TYR A 12 -18.35 29.33 3.80
CA TYR A 12 -18.83 29.34 5.19
C TYR A 12 -18.65 30.67 5.94
N TYR A 13 -18.17 31.74 5.31
CA TYR A 13 -17.91 33.01 6.00
C TYR A 13 -19.17 33.57 6.71
N ILE A 14 -20.35 33.47 6.08
CA ILE A 14 -21.61 33.94 6.70
C ILE A 14 -21.92 33.15 7.97
N THR A 15 -21.85 31.82 7.90
CA THR A 15 -22.09 30.93 9.04
C THR A 15 -21.05 31.14 10.15
N ALA A 16 -19.82 31.49 9.78
CA ALA A 16 -18.74 31.86 10.68
C ALA A 16 -18.91 33.24 11.34
N GLY A 17 -19.99 33.99 11.07
CA GLY A 17 -20.19 35.34 11.61
C GLY A 17 -19.23 36.39 11.04
N ILE A 18 -18.64 36.11 9.88
CA ILE A 18 -17.72 36.99 9.16
C ILE A 18 -18.56 37.87 8.21
N THR A 19 -18.32 39.18 8.24
CA THR A 19 -18.96 40.12 7.32
C THR A 19 -18.33 40.05 5.92
N VAL A 20 -19.00 40.61 4.91
CA VAL A 20 -18.45 40.65 3.54
C VAL A 20 -17.10 41.38 3.50
N GLU A 21 -16.94 42.47 4.26
CA GLU A 21 -15.68 43.21 4.32
C GLU A 21 -14.56 42.42 4.99
N GLU A 22 -14.86 41.75 6.10
CA GLU A 22 -13.93 40.86 6.78
C GLU A 22 -13.52 39.68 5.90
N TYR A 23 -14.47 39.11 5.16
CA TYR A 23 -14.23 38.07 4.17
C TYR A 23 -13.29 38.54 3.06
N ILE A 24 -13.51 39.72 2.48
CA ILE A 24 -12.67 40.26 1.41
C ILE A 24 -11.22 40.39 1.88
N VAL A 25 -11.01 40.93 3.09
CA VAL A 25 -9.66 41.07 3.67
C VAL A 25 -9.03 39.71 3.96
N LEU A 26 -9.77 38.80 4.58
CA LEU A 26 -9.22 37.48 4.93
C LEU A 26 -8.97 36.62 3.68
N ASN A 27 -9.80 36.73 2.65
CA ASN A 27 -9.59 36.06 1.37
C ASN A 27 -8.40 36.66 0.60
N ALA A 28 -8.23 37.98 0.60
CA ALA A 28 -7.04 38.62 0.05
C ALA A 28 -5.78 38.18 0.80
N TYR A 29 -5.84 38.08 2.14
CA TYR A 29 -4.79 37.48 2.94
C TYR A 29 -4.49 36.04 2.51
N LEU A 30 -5.50 35.20 2.25
CA LEU A 30 -5.24 33.80 1.84
C LEU A 30 -4.65 33.65 0.43
N ASN A 31 -4.76 34.69 -0.41
CA ASN A 31 -4.32 34.67 -1.80
C ASN A 31 -3.08 35.55 -2.10
N HIS A 32 -2.56 36.28 -1.12
CA HIS A 32 -1.38 37.14 -1.35
C HIS A 32 -0.12 36.32 -1.67
N SER A 33 0.76 36.91 -2.47
CA SER A 33 1.92 36.25 -3.08
C SER A 33 3.00 35.78 -2.09
N HIS A 34 2.91 36.17 -0.81
CA HIS A 34 3.92 35.94 0.22
C HIS A 34 3.41 35.14 1.42
N ILE A 35 2.29 34.44 1.28
CA ILE A 35 1.64 33.72 2.41
C ILE A 35 2.54 32.70 3.12
N PHE A 36 3.54 32.14 2.42
CA PHE A 36 4.50 31.20 2.98
C PHE A 36 5.87 31.81 3.33
N ARG A 37 6.08 33.12 3.13
CA ARG A 37 7.34 33.80 3.46
C ARG A 37 7.33 34.29 4.90
N GLU A 38 8.49 34.43 5.53
CA GLU A 38 8.63 34.84 6.95
C GLU A 38 7.96 36.18 7.29
N ASN A 39 7.86 37.11 6.33
CA ASN A 39 7.26 38.42 6.56
C ASN A 39 5.87 38.53 5.93
N HIS A 40 4.90 38.95 6.74
CA HIS A 40 3.55 39.21 6.28
C HIS A 40 3.48 40.53 5.49
N ASN A 41 2.94 40.50 4.25
CA ASN A 41 2.84 41.68 3.41
C ASN A 41 1.43 42.28 3.44
N LEU A 42 1.09 42.99 4.52
CA LEU A 42 -0.18 43.70 4.64
C LEU A 42 -0.38 44.78 3.56
N ASN A 43 0.70 45.29 2.96
CA ASN A 43 0.61 46.28 1.88
C ASN A 43 -0.05 45.66 0.64
N GLU A 44 0.32 44.44 0.29
CA GLU A 44 -0.30 43.73 -0.83
C GLU A 44 -1.78 43.42 -0.55
N VAL A 45 -2.11 43.05 0.69
CA VAL A 45 -3.51 42.83 1.10
C VAL A 45 -4.32 44.15 1.00
N ALA A 46 -3.73 45.26 1.43
CA ALA A 46 -4.30 46.60 1.28
C ALA A 46 -4.55 46.94 -0.20
N ASP A 47 -3.55 46.73 -1.07
CA ASP A 47 -3.65 46.98 -2.52
C ASP A 47 -4.74 46.10 -3.18
N MET A 48 -4.81 44.81 -2.83
CA MET A 48 -5.81 43.87 -3.36
C MET A 48 -7.25 44.22 -2.95
N THR A 49 -7.42 44.87 -1.80
CA THR A 49 -8.75 45.18 -1.23
C THR A 49 -9.17 46.63 -1.42
N GLY A 50 -8.25 47.49 -1.89
CA GLY A 50 -8.47 48.94 -1.98
C GLY A 50 -8.63 49.63 -0.62
N LYS A 51 -8.15 49.00 0.45
CA LYS A 51 -8.22 49.51 1.83
C LYS A 51 -6.87 50.04 2.28
N SER A 52 -6.85 50.95 3.24
CA SER A 52 -5.61 51.35 3.91
C SER A 52 -5.09 50.24 4.83
N ILE A 53 -3.79 50.28 5.13
CA ILE A 53 -3.14 49.32 6.05
C ILE A 53 -3.82 49.34 7.42
N ASP A 54 -4.22 50.51 7.91
CA ASP A 54 -4.87 50.64 9.21
C ASP A 54 -6.28 50.01 9.21
N GLU A 55 -7.04 50.15 8.12
CA GLU A 55 -8.32 49.45 7.96
C GLU A 55 -8.14 47.94 7.93
N VAL A 56 -7.15 47.44 7.19
CA VAL A 56 -6.82 46.00 7.16
C VAL A 56 -6.49 45.51 8.57
N LYS A 57 -5.62 46.21 9.31
CA LYS A 57 -5.27 45.86 10.70
C LYS A 57 -6.48 45.87 11.63
N ASN A 58 -7.35 46.86 11.51
CA ASN A 58 -8.57 46.95 12.33
C ASN A 58 -9.51 45.75 12.06
N ILE A 59 -9.68 45.37 10.79
CA ILE A 59 -10.47 44.22 10.39
C ILE A 59 -9.87 42.92 10.94
N LEU A 60 -8.56 42.72 10.81
CA LEU A 60 -7.89 41.53 11.36
C LEU A 60 -7.98 41.47 12.89
N THR A 61 -7.84 42.61 13.57
CA THR A 61 -8.00 42.70 15.04
C THR A 61 -9.42 42.33 15.46
N THR A 62 -10.42 42.73 14.68
CA THR A 62 -11.82 42.36 14.90
C THR A 62 -12.06 40.85 14.71
N LEU A 63 -11.42 40.24 13.71
CA LEU A 63 -11.50 38.79 13.50
C LEU A 63 -10.82 37.99 14.62
N VAL A 64 -9.75 38.53 15.23
CA VAL A 64 -9.13 37.96 16.43
C VAL A 64 -10.06 38.07 17.64
N SER A 65 -10.71 39.22 17.85
CA SER A 65 -11.63 39.39 18.99
C SER A 65 -12.89 38.52 18.88
N LYS A 66 -13.29 38.16 17.65
CA LYS A 66 -14.32 37.16 17.36
C LYS A 66 -13.84 35.71 17.46
N GLU A 67 -12.57 35.46 17.78
CA GLU A 67 -11.94 34.14 17.84
C GLU A 67 -11.96 33.36 16.51
N VAL A 68 -12.17 34.04 15.37
CA VAL A 68 -12.20 33.43 14.03
C VAL A 68 -10.79 33.12 13.53
N ILE A 69 -9.83 33.99 13.84
CA ILE A 69 -8.42 33.83 13.50
C ILE A 69 -7.55 33.96 14.75
N GLN A 70 -6.37 33.39 14.69
CA GLN A 70 -5.31 33.60 15.66
C GLN A 70 -4.02 33.96 14.92
N PHE A 71 -3.16 34.74 15.56
CA PHE A 71 -1.82 34.97 15.06
C PHE A 71 -0.88 33.86 15.56
N ASP A 72 0.03 33.40 14.70
CA ASP A 72 1.14 32.52 15.05
C ASP A 72 2.23 33.32 15.79
N GLY A 73 3.30 32.62 16.21
CA GLY A 73 4.42 33.24 16.92
C GLY A 73 5.20 34.31 16.12
N ASN A 74 4.87 34.51 14.83
CA ASN A 74 5.48 35.49 13.93
C ASN A 74 4.48 36.55 13.45
N GLU A 75 3.39 36.77 14.19
CA GLU A 75 2.35 37.76 13.87
C GLU A 75 1.61 37.50 12.54
N LYS A 76 1.63 36.27 12.02
CA LYS A 76 0.84 35.86 10.85
C LYS A 76 -0.41 35.13 11.27
N ILE A 77 -1.46 35.19 10.47
CA ILE A 77 -2.64 34.34 10.69
C ILE A 77 -2.24 32.87 10.64
N ASP A 78 -2.57 32.12 11.69
CA ASP A 78 -2.46 30.66 11.72
C ASP A 78 -3.51 30.05 10.78
N ILE A 79 -3.09 29.76 9.56
CA ILE A 79 -3.94 29.20 8.50
C ILE A 79 -4.43 27.80 8.86
N ILE A 80 -3.68 27.04 9.67
CA ILE A 80 -4.06 25.69 10.09
C ILE A 80 -5.25 25.79 11.05
N LEU A 81 -5.18 26.71 12.02
CA LEU A 81 -6.27 26.95 12.96
C LEU A 81 -7.51 27.51 12.26
N LEU A 82 -7.36 28.46 11.34
CA LEU A 82 -8.47 28.98 10.53
C LEU A 82 -9.11 27.86 9.68
N ARG A 83 -8.30 27.02 9.03
CA ARG A 83 -8.81 25.88 8.27
C ARG A 83 -9.58 24.93 9.16
N ARG A 84 -9.05 24.60 10.35
CA ARG A 84 -9.71 23.72 11.31
C ARG A 84 -11.05 24.28 11.78
N TYR A 85 -11.10 25.59 12.07
CA TYR A 85 -12.33 26.28 12.45
C TYR A 85 -13.39 26.19 11.33
N LEU A 86 -13.03 26.55 10.11
CA LEU A 86 -13.95 26.48 8.96
C LEU A 86 -14.36 25.05 8.61
N SER A 87 -13.44 24.07 8.75
CA SER A 87 -13.74 22.65 8.55
C SER A 87 -14.70 22.13 9.63
N GLY A 88 -14.63 22.67 10.85
CA GLY A 88 -15.59 22.37 11.92
C GLY A 88 -16.99 22.84 11.54
N ILE A 89 -17.12 24.07 11.03
CA ILE A 89 -18.41 24.60 10.53
C ILE A 89 -18.95 23.75 9.38
N GLN A 90 -18.08 23.39 8.43
CA GLN A 90 -18.46 22.47 7.34
C GLN A 90 -19.00 21.17 7.91
N TRP A 91 -18.25 20.55 8.82
CA TRP A 91 -18.61 19.28 9.45
C TRP A 91 -19.96 19.39 10.15
N ASP A 92 -20.18 20.42 10.95
CA ASP A 92 -21.42 20.63 11.70
C ASP A 92 -22.62 20.87 10.76
N SER A 93 -22.38 21.40 9.55
CA SER A 93 -23.43 21.60 8.54
C SER A 93 -23.80 20.35 7.74
N MET A 94 -23.00 19.29 7.80
CA MET A 94 -23.25 18.05 7.05
C MET A 94 -24.33 17.20 7.71
N SER A 95 -25.12 16.52 6.87
CA SER A 95 -25.97 15.41 7.29
C SER A 95 -25.15 14.26 7.88
N ILE A 96 -25.79 13.37 8.66
CA ILE A 96 -25.12 12.19 9.20
C ILE A 96 -24.66 11.27 8.07
N ASN A 97 -25.48 11.10 7.02
CA ASN A 97 -25.12 10.39 5.81
C ASN A 97 -23.80 10.92 5.20
N GLU A 98 -23.68 12.23 4.99
CA GLU A 98 -22.48 12.85 4.41
C GLU A 98 -21.26 12.67 5.32
N LYS A 99 -21.41 12.89 6.64
CA LYS A 99 -20.34 12.65 7.62
C LYS A 99 -19.85 11.20 7.59
N ILE A 100 -20.77 10.25 7.47
CA ILE A 100 -20.44 8.82 7.37
C ILE A 100 -19.73 8.52 6.06
N ALA A 101 -20.22 9.03 4.92
CA ALA A 101 -19.63 8.83 3.61
C ALA A 101 -18.19 9.36 3.53
N GLU A 102 -17.97 10.61 3.96
CA GLU A 102 -16.64 11.21 4.01
C GLU A 102 -15.71 10.43 4.96
N SER A 103 -16.22 9.97 6.10
CA SER A 103 -15.44 9.14 7.02
C SER A 103 -15.07 7.77 6.44
N ILE A 104 -15.94 7.14 5.65
CA ILE A 104 -15.65 5.89 4.93
C ILE A 104 -14.55 6.11 3.89
N GLU A 105 -14.64 7.19 3.10
CA GLU A 105 -13.63 7.55 2.11
C GLU A 105 -12.26 7.78 2.79
N ASN A 106 -12.24 8.55 3.87
CA ASN A 106 -11.03 8.75 4.67
C ASN A 106 -10.47 7.43 5.21
N HIS A 107 -11.31 6.53 5.72
CA HIS A 107 -10.89 5.20 6.20
C HIS A 107 -10.30 4.31 5.12
N SER A 108 -10.78 4.41 3.87
CA SER A 108 -10.19 3.66 2.76
C SER A 108 -8.72 4.00 2.51
N HIS A 109 -8.31 5.24 2.81
CA HIS A 109 -6.91 5.69 2.70
C HIS A 109 -6.02 5.16 3.85
N PHE A 110 -6.61 4.84 5.01
CA PHE A 110 -5.90 4.38 6.22
C PHE A 110 -6.16 2.91 6.56
N ARG A 111 -6.59 2.11 5.58
CA ARG A 111 -7.07 0.72 5.75
C ARG A 111 -6.11 -0.24 6.47
N TYR A 112 -4.83 0.11 6.59
CA TYR A 112 -3.80 -0.72 7.26
C TYR A 112 -3.83 -0.61 8.80
N ASP A 113 -4.52 0.37 9.37
CA ASP A 113 -4.66 0.50 10.82
C ASP A 113 -5.95 -0.19 11.30
N PRO A 114 -5.86 -1.35 11.99
CA PRO A 114 -7.03 -2.06 12.49
C PRO A 114 -7.78 -1.29 13.59
N TYR A 115 -7.19 -0.26 14.19
CA TYR A 115 -7.82 0.58 15.20
C TYR A 115 -8.54 1.80 14.60
N TYR A 116 -8.27 2.13 13.34
CA TYR A 116 -8.92 3.25 12.67
C TYR A 116 -10.34 2.85 12.27
N GLN A 117 -11.36 3.41 12.92
CA GLN A 117 -12.77 3.12 12.61
C GLN A 117 -13.45 4.35 11.99
N HIS A 118 -14.22 4.14 10.92
CA HIS A 118 -15.00 5.21 10.33
C HIS A 118 -16.29 5.46 11.13
N LEU A 119 -16.90 6.63 10.92
CA LEU A 119 -18.08 7.07 11.66
C LEU A 119 -19.27 6.10 11.49
N GLY A 120 -19.43 5.51 10.31
CA GLY A 120 -20.46 4.48 10.06
C GLY A 120 -20.26 3.15 10.80
N GLN A 121 -19.10 2.89 11.39
CA GLN A 121 -18.91 1.74 12.29
C GLN A 121 -19.43 2.13 13.66
N VAL A 122 -20.59 1.58 14.02
CA VAL A 122 -21.26 1.88 15.29
C VAL A 122 -21.69 0.62 16.01
N THR A 123 -21.74 0.70 17.33
CA THR A 123 -22.37 -0.32 18.16
C THR A 123 -23.69 0.22 18.70
N MET A 124 -24.78 -0.52 18.49
CA MET A 124 -26.09 -0.19 19.04
C MET A 124 -26.28 -0.85 20.40
N LEU A 125 -26.64 -0.05 21.41
CA LEU A 125 -26.80 -0.51 22.79
C LEU A 125 -28.23 -0.30 23.28
N PRO A 126 -28.89 -1.34 23.81
CA PRO A 126 -30.21 -1.18 24.42
C PRO A 126 -30.10 -0.35 25.71
N ALA A 127 -30.94 0.67 25.85
CA ALA A 127 -30.98 1.49 27.05
C ALA A 127 -31.98 0.92 28.07
N SER A 128 -31.65 1.02 29.37
CA SER A 128 -32.46 0.47 30.46
C SER A 128 -33.83 1.14 30.61
N ASN A 129 -33.98 2.38 30.14
CA ASN A 129 -35.22 3.14 30.10
C ASN A 129 -36.02 2.96 28.80
N GLY A 130 -35.60 2.03 27.92
CA GLY A 130 -36.14 1.86 26.57
C GLY A 130 -35.39 2.70 25.53
N GLY A 131 -35.35 2.20 24.30
CA GLY A 131 -34.62 2.82 23.18
C GLY A 131 -33.24 2.20 22.92
N ILE A 132 -32.57 2.73 21.90
CA ILE A 132 -31.27 2.24 21.41
C ILE A 132 -30.31 3.44 21.36
N ALA A 133 -29.18 3.33 22.04
CA ALA A 133 -28.08 4.28 21.96
C ALA A 133 -27.07 3.85 20.89
N VAL A 134 -26.33 4.81 20.35
CA VAL A 134 -25.30 4.58 19.33
C VAL A 134 -23.94 4.97 19.89
N THR A 135 -22.98 4.06 19.86
CA THR A 135 -21.60 4.32 20.27
C THR A 135 -20.65 4.20 19.08
N LYS A 136 -19.55 4.95 19.12
CA LYS A 136 -18.52 4.95 18.08
C LYS A 136 -17.79 3.61 18.05
N GLY A 137 -17.62 3.07 16.86
CA GLY A 137 -16.79 1.91 16.63
C GLY A 137 -17.41 0.59 17.04
N THR A 138 -16.74 -0.48 16.63
CA THR A 138 -17.11 -1.89 16.89
C THR A 138 -15.97 -2.67 17.55
N ASN A 139 -14.91 -1.98 17.99
CA ASN A 139 -13.71 -2.62 18.56
C ASN A 139 -13.92 -3.22 19.97
N SER A 140 -15.07 -2.99 20.59
CA SER A 140 -15.46 -3.56 21.88
C SER A 140 -16.94 -3.93 21.87
N ILE A 141 -17.36 -4.78 22.80
CA ILE A 141 -18.78 -5.20 22.94
C ILE A 141 -19.71 -3.99 23.14
N TYR A 142 -19.22 -2.92 23.75
CA TYR A 142 -19.99 -1.69 23.98
C TYR A 142 -19.62 -0.54 23.03
N GLY A 143 -18.74 -0.80 22.05
CA GLY A 143 -18.07 0.24 21.27
C GLY A 143 -17.22 1.17 22.15
N GLY A 144 -17.05 2.41 21.71
CA GLY A 144 -16.34 3.48 22.40
C GLY A 144 -17.30 4.49 23.03
N TRP A 145 -17.04 5.78 22.80
CA TRP A 145 -17.89 6.85 23.31
C TRP A 145 -19.25 6.89 22.61
N MET A 146 -20.29 7.18 23.38
CA MET A 146 -21.63 7.45 22.86
C MET A 146 -21.61 8.66 21.94
N TRP A 147 -22.43 8.62 20.89
CA TRP A 147 -22.70 9.79 20.07
C TRP A 147 -23.39 10.87 20.91
N ASN A 148 -23.22 12.14 20.52
CA ASN A 148 -23.94 13.20 21.19
C ASN A 148 -25.43 13.12 20.83
N LYS A 149 -26.26 13.82 21.61
CA LYS A 149 -27.72 13.82 21.44
C LYS A 149 -28.14 14.23 20.03
N GLU A 150 -27.54 15.28 19.48
CA GLU A 150 -27.91 15.85 18.18
C GLU A 150 -27.63 14.87 17.05
N ASP A 151 -26.44 14.26 17.01
CA ASP A 151 -26.09 13.27 16.00
C ASP A 151 -27.00 12.04 16.05
N MET A 152 -27.39 11.58 17.25
CA MET A 152 -28.35 10.48 17.40
C MET A 152 -29.77 10.87 16.92
N GLN A 153 -30.20 12.11 17.17
CA GLN A 153 -31.50 12.61 16.67
C GLN A 153 -31.50 12.72 15.15
N ASN A 154 -30.43 13.25 14.57
CA ASN A 154 -30.28 13.38 13.12
C ASN A 154 -30.22 12.00 12.44
N LEU A 155 -29.46 11.04 13.02
CA LEU A 155 -29.42 9.67 12.52
C LEU A 155 -30.80 9.01 12.53
N ALA A 156 -31.56 9.16 13.63
CA ALA A 156 -32.91 8.60 13.72
C ALA A 156 -33.85 9.17 12.65
N ASN A 157 -33.76 10.47 12.38
CA ASN A 157 -34.56 11.13 11.33
C ASN A 157 -34.16 10.63 9.93
N GLU A 158 -32.86 10.50 9.64
CA GLU A 158 -32.39 10.00 8.34
C GLU A 158 -32.76 8.53 8.11
N ILE A 159 -32.67 7.69 9.14
CA ILE A 159 -33.15 6.30 9.07
C ILE A 159 -34.65 6.25 8.79
N LEU A 160 -35.43 7.08 9.49
CA LEU A 160 -36.87 7.14 9.28
C LEU A 160 -37.21 7.59 7.85
N GLN A 161 -36.58 8.65 7.36
CA GLN A 161 -36.76 9.13 5.99
C GLN A 161 -36.43 8.06 4.96
N PHE A 162 -35.35 7.30 5.16
CA PHE A 162 -35.00 6.19 4.29
C PHE A 162 -36.06 5.08 4.32
N ALA A 163 -36.48 4.65 5.52
CA ALA A 163 -37.46 3.59 5.70
C ALA A 163 -38.84 3.96 5.13
N GLU A 164 -39.22 5.23 5.13
CA GLU A 164 -40.48 5.71 4.54
C GLU A 164 -40.44 5.76 3.00
N GLN A 165 -39.26 5.81 2.39
CA GLN A 165 -39.09 5.92 0.94
C GLN A 165 -38.81 4.58 0.25
N VAL A 166 -38.40 3.58 1.02
CA VAL A 166 -37.89 2.31 0.50
C VAL A 166 -38.85 1.18 0.84
N GLU A 167 -39.32 0.50 -0.20
CA GLU A 167 -40.12 -0.71 -0.09
C GLU A 167 -39.27 -1.91 0.28
N GLN A 168 -39.88 -2.92 0.91
CA GLN A 168 -39.19 -4.15 1.31
C GLN A 168 -38.51 -4.87 0.12
N GLU A 169 -39.14 -4.84 -1.06
CA GLU A 169 -38.59 -5.44 -2.29
C GLU A 169 -37.20 -4.87 -2.64
N TRP A 170 -37.01 -3.56 -2.48
CA TRP A 170 -35.71 -2.93 -2.73
C TRP A 170 -34.64 -3.39 -1.73
N ILE A 171 -35.02 -3.58 -0.46
CA ILE A 171 -34.11 -4.08 0.58
C ILE A 171 -33.71 -5.52 0.28
N ASP A 172 -34.66 -6.35 -0.13
CA ASP A 172 -34.43 -7.74 -0.49
C ASP A 172 -33.48 -7.84 -1.70
N ASP A 173 -33.73 -7.05 -2.75
CA ASP A 173 -32.85 -6.93 -3.92
C ASP A 173 -31.44 -6.48 -3.55
N TYR A 174 -31.30 -5.49 -2.66
CA TYR A 174 -30.00 -5.03 -2.19
C TYR A 174 -29.23 -6.14 -1.47
N ASN A 175 -29.91 -6.89 -0.60
CA ASN A 175 -29.32 -7.98 0.18
C ASN A 175 -28.89 -9.15 -0.71
N GLU A 176 -29.74 -9.57 -1.66
CA GLU A 176 -29.41 -10.64 -2.62
C GLU A 176 -28.20 -10.25 -3.49
N ASN A 177 -28.19 -9.01 -4.00
CA ASN A 177 -27.05 -8.50 -4.77
C ASN A 177 -25.76 -8.47 -3.95
N ARG A 178 -25.84 -8.17 -2.65
CA ARG A 178 -24.68 -8.17 -1.75
C ARG A 178 -24.16 -9.58 -1.51
N GLU A 179 -25.05 -10.54 -1.27
CA GLU A 179 -24.71 -11.95 -1.08
C GLU A 179 -24.04 -12.54 -2.33
N ASN A 180 -24.63 -12.33 -3.50
CA ASN A 180 -24.07 -12.76 -4.79
C ASN A 180 -22.64 -12.21 -5.02
N LYS A 181 -22.39 -10.94 -4.66
CA LYS A 181 -21.03 -10.36 -4.73
C LYS A 181 -20.06 -11.03 -3.77
N LEU A 182 -20.46 -11.31 -2.54
CA LEU A 182 -19.62 -11.99 -1.54
C LEU A 182 -19.29 -13.43 -1.96
N GLU A 183 -20.22 -14.14 -2.60
CA GLU A 183 -19.96 -15.45 -3.18
C GLU A 183 -18.96 -15.40 -4.33
N ALA A 184 -19.12 -14.44 -5.24
CA ALA A 184 -18.19 -14.23 -6.34
C ALA A 184 -16.77 -13.89 -5.85
N GLU A 185 -16.65 -13.04 -4.82
CA GLU A 185 -15.36 -12.71 -4.18
C GLU A 185 -14.70 -13.95 -3.56
N ARG A 186 -15.45 -14.75 -2.78
CA ARG A 186 -14.95 -16.00 -2.19
C ARG A 186 -14.47 -16.99 -3.26
N ALA A 187 -15.26 -17.20 -4.31
CA ALA A 187 -14.89 -18.07 -5.42
C ALA A 187 -13.62 -17.58 -6.14
N GLN A 188 -13.47 -16.26 -6.32
CA GLN A 188 -12.28 -15.68 -6.93
C GLN A 188 -11.03 -15.88 -6.05
N GLU A 189 -11.15 -15.72 -4.73
CA GLU A 189 -10.05 -15.97 -3.80
C GLU A 189 -9.63 -17.44 -3.77
N GLU A 190 -10.59 -18.36 -3.75
CA GLU A 190 -10.33 -19.79 -3.85
C GLU A 190 -9.60 -20.15 -5.16
N ASN A 191 -10.04 -19.58 -6.28
CA ASN A 191 -9.38 -19.80 -7.57
C ASN A 191 -7.95 -19.26 -7.57
N LYS A 192 -7.72 -18.04 -7.05
CA LYS A 192 -6.38 -17.48 -6.89
C LYS A 192 -5.50 -18.36 -5.98
N TYR A 193 -6.08 -18.91 -4.92
CA TYR A 193 -5.36 -19.84 -4.03
C TYR A 193 -4.99 -21.13 -4.76
N LYS A 194 -5.94 -21.77 -5.45
CA LYS A 194 -5.71 -22.98 -6.26
C LYS A 194 -4.64 -22.75 -7.33
N GLU A 195 -4.71 -21.64 -8.07
CA GLU A 195 -3.68 -21.27 -9.04
C GLU A 195 -2.30 -21.12 -8.41
N ARG A 196 -2.21 -20.50 -7.22
CA ARG A 196 -0.95 -20.40 -6.48
C ARG A 196 -0.42 -21.77 -6.05
N GLN A 197 -1.29 -22.69 -5.65
CA GLN A 197 -0.87 -24.05 -5.31
C GLN A 197 -0.39 -24.81 -6.55
N ILE A 198 -1.12 -24.76 -7.66
CA ILE A 198 -0.71 -25.38 -8.94
C ILE A 198 0.64 -24.81 -9.39
N LYS A 199 0.83 -23.48 -9.33
CA LYS A 199 2.12 -22.85 -9.66
C LYS A 199 3.25 -23.29 -8.72
N LYS A 200 2.98 -23.46 -7.43
CA LYS A 200 3.95 -23.99 -6.45
C LYS A 200 4.32 -25.44 -6.77
N GLU A 201 3.34 -26.28 -7.06
CA GLU A 201 3.55 -27.67 -7.44
C GLU A 201 4.36 -27.78 -8.73
N GLN A 202 3.99 -27.03 -9.77
CA GLN A 202 4.74 -26.96 -11.03
C GLN A 202 6.17 -26.42 -10.84
N ALA A 203 6.37 -25.44 -9.95
CA ALA A 203 7.70 -24.92 -9.63
C ALA A 203 8.53 -25.90 -8.78
N ALA A 204 7.89 -26.78 -8.02
CA ALA A 204 8.55 -27.82 -7.23
C ALA A 204 8.97 -29.04 -8.08
N GLN A 205 8.38 -29.20 -9.28
CA GLN A 205 8.78 -30.26 -10.19
C GLN A 205 10.25 -30.08 -10.65
N PRO A 206 11.07 -31.14 -10.53
CA PRO A 206 12.44 -31.14 -11.05
C PRO A 206 12.48 -30.75 -12.52
N LYS A 207 13.40 -29.86 -12.87
CA LYS A 207 13.68 -29.49 -14.26
C LYS A 207 15.03 -30.05 -14.63
N SER A 208 15.05 -31.04 -15.50
CA SER A 208 16.29 -31.64 -15.97
C SER A 208 16.99 -30.75 -16.99
N GLY A 209 18.29 -30.93 -17.11
CA GLY A 209 19.15 -30.06 -17.92
C GLY A 209 20.60 -30.16 -17.49
N PHE A 210 21.39 -29.12 -17.74
CA PHE A 210 22.84 -29.18 -17.58
C PHE A 210 23.36 -28.06 -16.71
N VAL A 211 24.30 -28.37 -15.82
CA VAL A 211 25.17 -27.41 -15.16
C VAL A 211 26.56 -27.45 -15.80
N VAL A 212 27.06 -26.30 -16.21
CA VAL A 212 28.30 -26.16 -16.97
C VAL A 212 29.28 -25.30 -16.17
N LEU A 213 30.49 -25.81 -16.00
CA LEU A 213 31.62 -25.07 -15.48
C LEU A 213 32.41 -24.50 -16.65
N ILE A 214 32.58 -23.18 -16.67
CA ILE A 214 33.39 -22.49 -17.66
C ILE A 214 34.55 -21.76 -16.98
N ARG A 215 35.62 -21.53 -17.73
CA ARG A 215 36.75 -20.68 -17.35
C ARG A 215 36.80 -19.49 -18.29
N LEU A 216 36.99 -18.29 -17.73
CA LEU A 216 36.98 -17.03 -18.47
C LEU A 216 38.38 -16.43 -18.50
N TYR A 217 38.80 -15.94 -19.66
CA TYR A 217 40.08 -15.28 -19.89
C TYR A 217 39.89 -13.78 -20.16
N PRO A 218 40.87 -12.92 -19.81
CA PRO A 218 42.20 -13.24 -19.29
C PRO A 218 42.26 -13.46 -17.76
N SER A 219 41.14 -13.30 -17.04
CA SER A 219 41.13 -13.38 -15.58
C SER A 219 41.47 -14.77 -15.02
N GLY A 220 41.22 -15.83 -15.79
CA GLY A 220 41.46 -17.21 -15.40
C GLY A 220 40.43 -17.76 -14.40
N TYR A 221 39.43 -16.96 -14.01
CA TYR A 221 38.38 -17.34 -13.05
C TYR A 221 37.34 -18.27 -13.67
N TYR A 222 36.69 -19.04 -12.80
CA TYR A 222 35.66 -19.99 -13.16
C TYR A 222 34.27 -19.43 -12.92
N LYS A 223 33.29 -19.93 -13.68
CA LYS A 223 31.87 -19.59 -13.53
C LYS A 223 31.02 -20.82 -13.74
N PHE A 224 30.13 -21.09 -12.79
CA PHE A 224 29.06 -22.07 -12.99
C PHE A 224 27.89 -21.38 -13.71
N THR A 225 27.40 -22.02 -14.77
CA THR A 225 26.17 -21.65 -15.48
C THR A 225 25.29 -22.89 -15.65
N TYR A 226 24.05 -22.72 -16.06
CA TYR A 226 23.16 -23.84 -16.28
C TYR A 226 22.20 -23.59 -17.45
N THR A 227 21.55 -24.66 -17.88
CA THR A 227 20.38 -24.62 -18.76
C THR A 227 19.39 -25.70 -18.34
N THR A 228 18.09 -25.39 -18.39
CA THR A 228 17.00 -26.37 -18.21
C THR A 228 16.47 -26.87 -19.57
N SER A 229 17.16 -26.54 -20.66
CA SER A 229 16.92 -27.13 -21.98
C SER A 229 17.74 -28.40 -22.15
N ILE A 230 17.19 -29.38 -22.88
CA ILE A 230 17.88 -30.63 -23.22
C ILE A 230 19.06 -30.38 -24.21
N ASP A 231 19.11 -29.22 -24.85
CA ASP A 231 20.17 -28.89 -25.81
C ASP A 231 21.37 -28.17 -25.16
N LEU A 232 22.36 -28.96 -24.72
CA LEU A 232 23.65 -28.47 -24.20
C LEU A 232 24.46 -27.71 -25.27
N ASN A 233 24.41 -28.14 -26.53
CA ASN A 233 25.19 -27.54 -27.61
C ASN A 233 24.75 -26.12 -27.89
N SER A 234 23.44 -25.85 -27.91
CA SER A 234 22.91 -24.50 -28.00
C SER A 234 23.37 -23.60 -26.85
N LYS A 235 23.46 -24.14 -25.62
CA LYS A 235 23.98 -23.39 -24.47
C LYS A 235 25.46 -23.07 -24.62
N ILE A 236 26.27 -24.03 -25.06
CA ILE A 236 27.71 -23.84 -25.31
C ILE A 236 27.93 -22.82 -26.42
N ASN A 237 27.17 -22.90 -27.51
CA ASN A 237 27.28 -21.96 -28.63
C ASN A 237 26.96 -20.53 -28.20
N ARG A 238 25.89 -20.32 -27.42
CA ARG A 238 25.58 -19.00 -26.85
C ARG A 238 26.68 -18.46 -25.94
N LEU A 239 27.29 -19.31 -25.11
CA LEU A 239 28.41 -18.88 -24.26
C LEU A 239 29.62 -18.45 -25.09
N LYS A 240 29.90 -19.14 -26.20
CA LYS A 240 30.95 -18.77 -27.15
C LYS A 240 30.61 -17.51 -27.93
N GLU A 241 29.34 -17.25 -28.25
CA GLU A 241 28.89 -16.00 -28.86
C GLU A 241 29.00 -14.82 -27.86
N GLU A 242 28.62 -15.02 -26.60
CA GLU A 242 28.66 -14.01 -25.55
C GLU A 242 30.08 -13.62 -25.13
N HIS A 243 31.00 -14.58 -25.10
CA HIS A 243 32.37 -14.39 -24.58
C HIS A 243 33.48 -14.55 -25.64
N GLY A 244 33.15 -14.88 -26.89
CA GLY A 244 34.14 -15.10 -27.97
C GLY A 244 35.14 -16.21 -27.64
N ASP A 245 36.39 -16.05 -28.08
CA ASP A 245 37.49 -17.00 -27.83
C ASP A 245 38.02 -16.96 -26.38
N THR A 246 37.41 -16.16 -25.50
CA THR A 246 37.87 -15.98 -24.11
C THR A 246 37.19 -16.92 -23.12
N VAL A 247 36.44 -17.91 -23.60
CA VAL A 247 35.77 -18.91 -22.74
C VAL A 247 36.25 -20.32 -23.05
N GLU A 248 36.63 -21.03 -22.00
CA GLU A 248 36.90 -22.47 -22.03
C GLU A 248 35.76 -23.21 -21.34
N ILE A 249 35.18 -24.21 -21.99
CA ILE A 249 34.21 -25.11 -21.36
C ILE A 249 34.99 -26.20 -20.63
N VAL A 250 34.94 -26.17 -19.29
CA VAL A 250 35.77 -27.03 -18.44
C VAL A 250 35.11 -28.39 -18.21
N HIS A 251 33.82 -28.39 -17.89
CA HIS A 251 33.01 -29.59 -17.71
C HIS A 251 31.51 -29.27 -17.78
N SER A 252 30.69 -30.25 -18.11
CA SER A 252 29.23 -30.15 -18.07
C SER A 252 28.63 -31.40 -17.47
N VAL A 253 27.65 -31.22 -16.61
CA VAL A 253 27.01 -32.28 -15.84
C VAL A 253 25.51 -32.25 -16.13
N GLU A 254 24.95 -33.37 -16.55
CA GLU A 254 23.49 -33.54 -16.70
C GLU A 254 22.85 -33.76 -15.33
N THR A 255 21.72 -33.11 -15.09
CA THR A 255 21.06 -33.07 -13.78
C THR A 255 19.58 -33.36 -13.93
N TYR A 256 19.04 -34.13 -12.99
CA TYR A 256 17.59 -34.37 -12.86
C TYR A 256 16.85 -33.13 -12.36
N ASP A 257 17.39 -32.42 -11.36
CA ASP A 257 16.89 -31.12 -10.86
C ASP A 257 17.99 -30.05 -10.99
N THR A 258 18.11 -29.46 -12.16
CA THR A 258 19.15 -28.47 -12.49
C THR A 258 19.10 -27.26 -11.56
N MET A 259 17.90 -26.81 -11.16
CA MET A 259 17.75 -25.62 -10.34
C MET A 259 18.29 -25.87 -8.92
N LYS A 260 17.94 -26.99 -8.30
CA LYS A 260 18.48 -27.33 -6.98
C LYS A 260 19.96 -27.67 -7.05
N PHE A 261 20.38 -28.48 -8.03
CA PHE A 261 21.79 -28.82 -8.19
C PHE A 261 22.66 -27.57 -8.37
N TYR A 262 22.23 -26.62 -9.22
CA TYR A 262 22.97 -25.37 -9.41
C TYR A 262 22.96 -24.48 -8.15
N HIS A 263 21.78 -24.14 -7.62
CA HIS A 263 21.65 -23.13 -6.57
C HIS A 263 21.99 -23.65 -5.17
N GLN A 264 21.67 -24.91 -4.88
CA GLN A 264 21.83 -25.49 -3.55
C GLN A 264 23.14 -26.27 -3.42
N PHE A 265 23.65 -26.86 -4.50
CA PHE A 265 24.94 -27.55 -4.48
C PHE A 265 26.06 -26.68 -5.08
N ALA A 266 26.11 -26.47 -6.40
CA ALA A 266 27.25 -25.81 -7.05
C ALA A 266 27.56 -24.42 -6.47
N LYS A 267 26.56 -23.55 -6.31
CA LYS A 267 26.82 -22.20 -5.76
C LYS A 267 27.20 -22.21 -4.28
N LYS A 268 26.71 -23.15 -3.48
CA LYS A 268 26.98 -23.21 -2.04
C LYS A 268 28.29 -23.93 -1.73
N GLN A 269 28.56 -25.05 -2.39
CA GLN A 269 29.78 -25.83 -2.19
C GLN A 269 31.03 -24.99 -2.45
N PHE A 270 30.98 -24.14 -3.48
CA PHE A 270 32.10 -23.30 -3.87
C PHE A 270 31.98 -21.84 -3.39
N SER A 271 31.03 -21.51 -2.51
CA SER A 271 30.78 -20.10 -2.10
C SER A 271 32.00 -19.43 -1.47
N ASN A 272 32.84 -20.19 -0.76
CA ASN A 272 34.04 -19.65 -0.11
C ASN A 272 35.15 -19.30 -1.11
N ARG A 273 34.99 -19.66 -2.39
CA ARG A 273 35.91 -19.34 -3.50
C ARG A 273 35.38 -18.20 -4.36
N LEU A 274 34.28 -17.57 -3.97
CA LEU A 274 33.64 -16.51 -4.75
C LEU A 274 34.45 -15.21 -4.65
N VAL A 275 34.90 -14.69 -5.79
CA VAL A 275 35.68 -13.44 -5.87
C VAL A 275 34.79 -12.26 -6.25
N GLU A 276 33.91 -12.44 -7.24
CA GLU A 276 33.02 -11.37 -7.70
C GLU A 276 31.69 -11.94 -8.20
N LYS A 277 30.57 -11.59 -7.56
CA LYS A 277 29.16 -11.92 -7.92
C LYS A 277 28.87 -13.40 -8.25
N ALA A 278 29.41 -13.91 -9.35
CA ALA A 278 29.27 -15.28 -9.86
C ALA A 278 30.59 -15.88 -10.41
N LEU A 279 31.74 -15.26 -10.14
CA LEU A 279 33.08 -15.71 -10.53
C LEU A 279 33.80 -16.32 -9.33
N TYR A 280 34.48 -17.43 -9.56
CA TYR A 280 35.11 -18.27 -8.56
C TYR A 280 36.60 -18.46 -8.85
N GLU A 281 37.43 -18.39 -7.82
CA GLU A 281 38.83 -18.79 -7.86
C GLU A 281 38.93 -20.25 -7.38
N LEU A 282 38.80 -21.19 -8.32
CA LEU A 282 38.83 -22.62 -8.03
C LEU A 282 40.25 -23.16 -8.18
N ALA A 283 40.70 -23.94 -7.17
CA ALA A 283 41.92 -24.71 -7.28
C ALA A 283 41.73 -25.92 -8.22
N GLU A 284 42.83 -26.54 -8.67
CA GLU A 284 42.77 -27.74 -9.51
C GLU A 284 41.99 -28.89 -8.84
N GLU A 285 42.12 -29.02 -7.52
CA GLU A 285 41.38 -29.97 -6.69
C GLU A 285 39.86 -29.70 -6.71
N ASP A 286 39.43 -28.43 -6.65
CA ASP A 286 38.01 -28.05 -6.71
C ASP A 286 37.42 -28.38 -8.09
N VAL A 287 38.19 -28.15 -9.16
CA VAL A 287 37.80 -28.48 -10.54
C VAL A 287 37.73 -29.99 -10.73
N GLN A 288 38.70 -30.74 -10.20
CA GLN A 288 38.69 -32.20 -10.30
C GLN A 288 37.54 -32.80 -9.49
N PHE A 289 37.28 -32.31 -8.28
CA PHE A 289 36.12 -32.70 -7.48
C PHE A 289 34.80 -32.50 -8.24
N PHE A 290 34.67 -31.39 -8.98
CA PHE A 290 33.49 -31.18 -9.83
C PHE A 290 33.43 -32.16 -11.01
N LYS A 291 34.56 -32.49 -11.63
CA LYS A 291 34.64 -33.44 -12.76
C LYS A 291 34.41 -34.90 -12.37
N ASP A 292 34.71 -35.26 -11.13
CA ASP A 292 34.59 -36.64 -10.64
C ASP A 292 33.14 -37.10 -10.47
N GLU A 293 32.17 -36.16 -10.47
CA GLU A 293 30.73 -36.41 -10.35
C GLU A 293 30.32 -37.25 -9.13
N LYS A 294 31.18 -37.30 -8.11
CA LYS A 294 30.95 -37.99 -6.83
C LYS A 294 30.65 -36.97 -5.75
N TYR A 295 29.38 -36.56 -5.68
CA TYR A 295 28.94 -35.52 -4.76
C TYR A 295 28.30 -36.11 -3.49
N PRO A 296 28.09 -35.30 -2.44
CA PRO A 296 27.30 -35.70 -1.28
C PRO A 296 25.89 -36.16 -1.67
N ALA A 297 25.29 -37.05 -0.87
CA ALA A 297 24.04 -37.75 -1.21
C ALA A 297 22.89 -36.83 -1.67
N ASN A 298 22.72 -35.68 -1.02
CA ASN A 298 21.71 -34.68 -1.41
C ASN A 298 21.94 -34.07 -2.80
N ALA A 299 23.20 -33.90 -3.21
CA ALA A 299 23.55 -33.43 -4.54
C ALA A 299 23.43 -34.55 -5.58
N MET A 300 23.73 -35.80 -5.20
CA MET A 300 23.48 -36.98 -6.04
C MET A 300 21.99 -37.17 -6.33
N ASP A 301 21.10 -36.91 -5.36
CA ASP A 301 19.65 -36.95 -5.57
C ASP A 301 19.17 -35.92 -6.61
N TRP A 302 19.82 -34.75 -6.68
CA TRP A 302 19.49 -33.73 -7.71
C TRP A 302 20.18 -34.01 -9.05
N LEU A 303 21.27 -34.78 -9.03
CA LEU A 303 22.01 -35.20 -10.21
C LEU A 303 21.28 -36.34 -10.92
N GLU A 304 21.05 -37.45 -10.24
CA GLU A 304 20.54 -38.70 -10.79
C GLU A 304 19.02 -38.88 -10.58
N GLY A 305 18.42 -38.09 -9.70
CA GLY A 305 17.10 -38.37 -9.15
C GLY A 305 17.18 -39.37 -8.00
N SER A 306 16.16 -39.39 -7.13
CA SER A 306 16.08 -40.39 -6.06
C SER A 306 16.02 -41.79 -6.69
N LYS A 307 17.01 -42.66 -6.44
CA LYS A 307 17.07 -44.07 -6.89
C LYS A 307 15.94 -44.97 -6.36
N THR A 308 14.82 -44.43 -5.90
CA THR A 308 13.76 -45.15 -5.18
C THR A 308 12.55 -45.50 -6.05
N ILE A 309 12.71 -45.57 -7.37
CA ILE A 309 11.69 -46.13 -8.27
C ILE A 309 12.45 -47.02 -9.24
N TYR A 310 12.07 -48.31 -9.33
CA TYR A 310 12.64 -49.41 -10.15
C TYR A 310 13.45 -50.54 -9.46
N GLU A 311 13.29 -50.80 -8.15
CA GLU A 311 13.70 -52.11 -7.58
C GLU A 311 12.55 -53.00 -7.07
N ASN A 312 11.28 -52.64 -7.29
CA ASN A 312 10.12 -53.45 -6.85
C ASN A 312 9.26 -54.05 -7.97
N GLU A 313 9.79 -54.22 -9.20
CA GLU A 313 9.08 -54.94 -10.28
C GLU A 313 9.89 -56.12 -10.86
N ALA A 314 10.73 -56.77 -10.04
CA ALA A 314 11.46 -57.97 -10.45
C ALA A 314 11.36 -59.10 -9.42
N ILE A 315 10.16 -59.37 -8.89
CA ILE A 315 9.79 -60.71 -8.39
C ILE A 315 8.33 -60.97 -8.78
N LEU A 316 8.14 -61.59 -9.95
CA LEU A 316 6.99 -62.45 -10.26
C LEU A 316 7.49 -63.63 -11.09
#